data_AF-A0AAC9V0N9-F1
#
_entry.id   AF-A0AAC9V0N9-F1
#
_cell.length_a   1.000
_cell.length_b   1.000
_cell.length_c   1.000
_cell.angle_alpha   90.00
_cell.angle_beta   90.00
_cell.angle_gamma   90.00
#
_symmetry.space_group_name_H-M   'P 1'
#
loop_
_entity.id
_entity.type
_entity.pdbx_description
1 polymer ?
#
loop_
_entity_poly.entity_id
_entity_poly.type
_entity_poly.pdbx_seq_one_letter_code
_entity_poly.pdbx_strand_id
1 'polypeptide(L)'
;MEEDTADIHPHGESLAAGSLVGGRYRVAAQIGRGGMSRVYAVEDIRLNHKLRALKINAANHAALTAEEAFMLMRLEHPHLPQLLDYYPPGSGSAEILVMDYIDGQTLQQAVHARGRGLEPHETAAISLQLCSALSYLHRQQPPVIHRDLKPSNVMIDREGRVRLIDFGIARSYKPGSRSDTRRLGTPGFAAPEQESGGQSDSRTDIYGLGSLIRWLMLGGESPDGLHAESAGERLPPWLLHMLERRPEDRLPSMEEAAREIRSWADSAGAGSADKGRASAFGLTGGALSGTVSVLSLSPGSGATFLSLMLARHLEETGLPFQLIEAPGGEPEYCALIGSPALPTAPDGPDSRYRRLGGVRASWQVLHPEPAPAAADQDARFRLMASGGGEGAVIVDWSSRWHEAALAEEWASGSGLLVVCADPNPARWSQARIAGLNRLLRIREAAGLRTVWAACKDAPFPERSEWLALLPEKPAIVIPYLEPSEWYALLWRGMPLPRKGKSAAALRQALAALAAMLPGLKT
;
A
#
# COMPACT_ATOMS: atom_id res chain seq x y z
N MET A 1 27.59 33.92 -17.24
CA MET A 1 26.40 33.99 -18.12
C MET A 1 25.33 33.20 -17.41
N GLU A 2 24.49 33.90 -16.66
CA GLU A 2 23.26 33.36 -16.11
C GLU A 2 22.29 33.21 -17.29
N GLU A 3 21.92 31.98 -17.64
CA GLU A 3 20.83 31.75 -18.58
C GLU A 3 19.52 32.07 -17.87
N ASP A 4 18.92 33.16 -18.35
CA ASP A 4 17.60 33.66 -18.00
C ASP A 4 16.54 32.58 -18.31
N THR A 5 16.19 31.77 -17.31
CA THR A 5 15.09 30.81 -17.46
C THR A 5 13.77 31.58 -17.37
N ALA A 6 13.30 32.08 -18.51
CA ALA A 6 11.99 32.72 -18.63
C ALA A 6 10.90 31.78 -18.09
N ASP A 7 10.09 32.27 -17.16
CA ASP A 7 8.94 31.56 -16.60
C ASP A 7 7.86 31.49 -17.70
N ILE A 8 7.56 30.29 -18.21
CA ILE A 8 6.65 30.10 -19.34
C ILE A 8 5.25 29.81 -18.80
N HIS A 9 4.28 30.67 -19.10
CA HIS A 9 2.86 30.42 -18.87
C HIS A 9 2.24 29.80 -20.14
N PRO A 10 1.88 28.50 -20.16
CA PRO A 10 1.56 27.81 -21.40
C PRO A 10 0.19 28.15 -21.98
N HIS A 11 0.17 28.53 -23.26
CA HIS A 11 -1.02 28.80 -24.09
C HIS A 11 -1.66 27.52 -24.67
N GLY A 12 -1.83 26.47 -23.86
CA GLY A 12 -2.38 25.18 -24.34
C GLY A 12 -1.51 24.43 -25.36
N GLU A 13 -0.29 24.90 -25.62
CA GLU A 13 0.73 24.23 -26.43
C GLU A 13 1.47 23.13 -25.65
N SER A 14 2.25 22.30 -26.34
CA SER A 14 3.05 21.25 -25.69
C SER A 14 4.23 21.88 -24.95
N LEU A 15 4.43 21.51 -23.68
CA LEU A 15 5.65 21.90 -22.97
C LEU A 15 6.86 21.13 -23.49
N ALA A 16 7.98 21.83 -23.69
CA ALA A 16 9.25 21.22 -24.06
C ALA A 16 9.97 20.65 -22.83
N ALA A 17 10.80 19.63 -23.02
CA ALA A 17 11.68 19.16 -21.96
C ALA A 17 12.65 20.27 -21.54
N GLY A 18 12.87 20.41 -20.24
CA GLY A 18 13.67 21.48 -19.63
C GLY A 18 12.88 22.75 -19.30
N SER A 19 11.67 22.96 -19.84
CA SER A 19 10.84 24.12 -19.51
C SER A 19 10.52 24.16 -18.01
N LEU A 20 10.53 25.36 -17.43
CA LEU A 20 10.20 25.58 -16.01
C LEU A 20 8.78 26.15 -15.90
N VAL A 21 7.96 25.52 -15.05
CA VAL A 21 6.60 25.97 -14.75
C VAL A 21 6.54 26.49 -13.32
N GLY A 22 6.04 27.71 -13.15
CA GLY A 22 5.85 28.36 -11.86
C GLY A 22 7.17 28.55 -11.09
N GLY A 23 8.28 28.72 -11.81
CA GLY A 23 9.62 28.80 -11.21
C GLY A 23 10.04 27.59 -10.35
N ARG A 24 9.39 26.42 -10.47
CA ARG A 24 9.61 25.27 -9.59
C ARG A 24 9.62 23.91 -10.28
N TYR A 25 8.73 23.69 -11.25
CA TYR A 25 8.54 22.38 -11.84
C TYR A 25 9.22 22.32 -13.20
N ARG A 26 10.33 21.59 -13.29
CA ARG A 26 11.06 21.42 -14.55
C ARG A 26 10.49 20.24 -15.32
N VAL A 27 10.09 20.44 -16.57
CA VAL A 27 9.52 19.39 -17.41
C VAL A 27 10.58 18.38 -17.79
N ALA A 28 10.35 17.11 -17.45
CA ALA A 28 11.22 16.00 -17.84
C ALA A 28 10.74 15.37 -19.15
N ALA A 29 9.49 14.92 -19.20
CA ALA A 29 8.90 14.27 -20.38
C ALA A 29 7.37 14.35 -20.37
N GLN A 30 6.74 14.28 -21.55
CA GLN A 30 5.30 14.04 -21.64
C GLN A 30 5.01 12.56 -21.40
N ILE A 31 4.13 12.26 -20.43
CA ILE A 31 3.79 10.88 -20.02
C ILE A 31 2.36 10.48 -20.39
N GLY A 32 1.52 11.44 -20.77
CA GLY A 32 0.15 11.15 -21.18
C GLY A 32 -0.44 12.23 -22.08
N ARG A 33 -1.30 11.82 -23.01
CA ARG A 33 -2.10 12.70 -23.85
C ARG A 33 -3.52 12.17 -23.93
N GLY A 34 -4.47 12.91 -23.38
CA GLY A 34 -5.89 12.65 -23.52
C GLY A 34 -6.54 13.58 -24.56
N GLY A 35 -7.85 13.42 -24.77
CA GLY A 35 -8.61 14.31 -25.65
C GLY A 35 -8.72 15.75 -25.16
N MET A 36 -8.64 15.97 -23.84
CA MET A 36 -8.87 17.28 -23.20
C MET A 36 -7.72 17.74 -22.29
N SER A 37 -6.66 16.94 -22.15
CA SER A 37 -5.52 17.27 -21.29
C SER A 37 -4.21 16.63 -21.74
N ARG A 38 -3.09 17.20 -21.30
CA ARG A 38 -1.75 16.61 -21.42
C ARG A 38 -1.13 16.44 -20.03
N VAL A 39 -0.39 15.35 -19.83
CA VAL A 39 0.27 15.05 -18.56
C VAL A 39 1.77 14.91 -18.80
N TYR A 40 2.55 15.58 -17.97
CA TYR A 40 4.01 15.61 -18.00
C TYR A 40 4.58 15.08 -16.69
N ALA A 41 5.66 14.30 -16.76
CA ALA A 41 6.53 14.09 -15.62
C ALA A 41 7.40 15.33 -15.45
N VAL A 42 7.45 15.86 -14.23
CA VAL A 42 8.21 17.07 -13.90
C VAL A 42 9.02 16.87 -12.63
N GLU A 43 10.20 17.48 -12.55
CA GLU A 43 11.03 17.51 -11.35
C GLU A 43 10.68 18.73 -10.50
N ASP A 44 10.40 18.51 -9.22
CA ASP A 44 10.30 19.57 -8.24
C ASP A 44 11.71 20.00 -7.78
N ILE A 45 12.21 21.10 -8.34
CA ILE A 45 13.59 21.54 -8.09
C ILE A 45 13.82 22.04 -6.65
N ARG A 46 12.75 22.33 -5.90
CA ARG A 46 12.82 22.74 -4.48
C ARG A 46 12.85 21.55 -3.53
N LEU A 47 12.41 20.38 -3.98
CA LEU A 47 12.35 19.15 -3.20
C LEU A 47 13.31 18.08 -3.76
N ASN A 48 14.57 18.47 -3.99
CA ASN A 48 15.64 17.57 -4.45
C ASN A 48 15.27 16.79 -5.73
N HIS A 49 14.73 17.48 -6.73
CA HIS A 49 14.34 16.91 -8.02
C HIS A 49 13.29 15.80 -7.93
N LYS A 50 12.45 15.78 -6.89
CA LYS A 50 11.40 14.77 -6.74
C LYS A 50 10.42 14.82 -7.91
N LEU A 51 10.15 13.66 -8.52
CA LEU A 51 9.22 13.53 -9.63
C LEU A 51 7.77 13.80 -9.22
N ARG A 52 7.05 14.52 -10.08
CA ARG A 52 5.64 14.91 -9.99
C ARG A 52 4.94 14.72 -11.33
N ALA A 53 3.62 14.62 -11.30
CA ALA A 53 2.79 14.68 -12.49
C ALA A 53 2.21 16.09 -12.64
N LEU A 54 2.40 16.72 -13.78
CA LEU A 54 1.85 18.01 -14.15
C LEU A 54 0.80 17.80 -15.24
N LYS A 55 -0.46 18.11 -14.94
CA LYS A 55 -1.59 18.00 -15.86
C LYS A 55 -1.99 19.39 -16.35
N ILE A 56 -2.10 19.54 -17.66
CA ILE A 56 -2.57 20.77 -18.34
C ILE A 56 -3.94 20.48 -18.95
N ASN A 57 -4.96 21.23 -18.53
CA ASN A 57 -6.30 21.15 -19.09
C ASN A 57 -6.50 22.18 -20.20
N ALA A 58 -7.20 21.81 -21.27
CA ALA A 58 -7.47 22.74 -22.38
C ALA A 58 -8.34 23.94 -21.93
N ALA A 59 -8.11 25.13 -22.50
CA ALA A 59 -8.77 26.37 -22.12
C ALA A 59 -10.32 26.37 -22.25
N ASN A 60 -10.90 25.43 -23.01
CA ASN A 60 -12.35 25.29 -23.17
C ASN A 60 -13.02 24.42 -22.08
N HIS A 61 -12.21 23.89 -21.14
CA HIS A 61 -12.68 23.17 -19.96
C HIS A 61 -13.09 24.15 -18.87
N ALA A 62 -14.13 23.81 -18.11
CA ALA A 62 -14.49 24.60 -16.95
C ALA A 62 -13.41 24.38 -15.88
N ALA A 63 -12.58 25.38 -15.65
CA ALA A 63 -11.54 25.33 -14.63
C ALA A 63 -12.14 25.25 -13.22
N LEU A 64 -11.38 24.63 -12.33
CA LEU A 64 -11.70 24.59 -10.92
C LEU A 64 -11.74 26.01 -10.35
N THR A 65 -12.74 26.25 -9.51
CA THR A 65 -12.68 27.43 -8.62
C THR A 65 -11.52 27.27 -7.63
N ALA A 66 -11.02 28.38 -7.09
CA ALA A 66 -9.97 28.32 -6.06
C ALA A 66 -10.40 27.49 -4.84
N GLU A 67 -11.67 27.61 -4.43
CA GLU A 67 -12.26 26.83 -3.33
C GLU A 67 -12.24 25.32 -3.61
N GLU A 68 -12.59 24.91 -4.82
CA GLU A 68 -12.54 23.50 -5.24
C GLU A 68 -11.10 22.98 -5.28
N ALA A 69 -10.16 23.76 -5.81
CA ALA A 69 -8.75 23.39 -5.83
C ALA A 69 -8.20 23.21 -4.41
N PHE A 70 -8.49 24.13 -3.48
CA PHE A 70 -8.08 24.01 -2.08
C PHE A 70 -8.70 22.79 -1.38
N MET A 71 -9.95 22.48 -1.67
CA MET A 71 -10.61 21.28 -1.14
C MET A 71 -9.91 20.01 -1.66
N LEU A 72 -9.62 19.92 -2.95
CA LEU A 72 -8.90 18.79 -3.55
C LEU A 72 -7.48 18.64 -3.00
N MET A 73 -6.77 19.74 -2.74
CA MET A 73 -5.43 19.73 -2.13
C MET A 73 -5.40 19.18 -0.70
N ARG A 74 -6.54 19.17 0.01
CA ARG A 74 -6.65 18.65 1.39
C ARG A 74 -7.02 17.18 1.45
N LEU A 75 -7.36 16.56 0.31
CA LEU A 75 -7.65 15.14 0.26
C LEU A 75 -6.37 14.36 0.52
N GLU A 76 -6.43 13.41 1.45
CA GLU A 76 -5.33 12.52 1.78
C GLU A 76 -5.87 11.09 1.92
N HIS A 77 -5.52 10.22 0.98
CA HIS A 77 -5.97 8.84 0.98
C HIS A 77 -4.97 7.92 0.23
N PRO A 78 -4.69 6.70 0.71
CA PRO A 78 -3.68 5.80 0.13
C PRO A 78 -3.99 5.34 -1.30
N HIS A 79 -5.23 5.51 -1.78
CA HIS A 79 -5.64 5.17 -3.15
C HIS A 79 -5.90 6.40 -4.04
N LEU A 80 -5.49 7.59 -3.60
CA LEU A 80 -5.63 8.87 -4.31
C LEU A 80 -4.27 9.60 -4.41
N PRO A 81 -3.91 10.19 -5.57
CA PRO A 81 -2.75 11.07 -5.66
C PRO A 81 -3.00 12.37 -4.91
N GLN A 82 -1.99 12.86 -4.19
CA GLN A 82 -2.05 14.16 -3.53
C GLN A 82 -1.98 15.27 -4.59
N LEU A 83 -2.93 16.22 -4.57
CA LEU A 83 -2.80 17.47 -5.32
C LEU A 83 -1.90 18.43 -4.51
N LEU A 84 -0.81 18.87 -5.11
CA LEU A 84 0.28 19.60 -4.47
C LEU A 84 0.31 21.08 -4.84
N ASP A 85 -0.07 21.40 -6.08
CA ASP A 85 -0.10 22.78 -6.56
C ASP A 85 -1.17 22.99 -7.64
N TYR A 86 -1.63 24.23 -7.77
CA TYR A 86 -2.69 24.63 -8.70
C TYR A 86 -2.38 26.00 -9.31
N TYR A 87 -2.36 26.05 -10.65
CA TYR A 87 -2.26 27.29 -11.40
C TYR A 87 -3.58 27.52 -12.14
N PRO A 88 -4.39 28.51 -11.71
CA PRO A 88 -5.65 28.82 -12.38
C PRO A 88 -5.40 29.33 -13.81
N PRO A 89 -6.39 29.21 -14.72
CA PRO A 89 -6.28 29.79 -16.04
C PRO A 89 -6.16 31.33 -15.95
N GLY A 90 -5.17 31.88 -16.64
CA GLY A 90 -4.95 33.33 -16.77
C GLY A 90 -5.43 33.87 -18.11
N SER A 91 -5.06 35.10 -18.47
CA SER A 91 -5.34 35.72 -19.77
C SER A 91 -4.64 34.99 -20.92
N GLY A 92 -5.17 33.83 -21.31
CA GLY A 92 -4.66 32.96 -22.38
C GLY A 92 -3.87 31.74 -21.91
N SER A 93 -3.66 31.51 -20.61
CA SER A 93 -2.95 30.32 -20.11
C SER A 93 -3.91 29.19 -19.72
N ALA A 94 -3.49 27.95 -19.94
CA ALA A 94 -4.21 26.76 -19.54
C ALA A 94 -4.20 26.55 -18.01
N GLU A 95 -5.22 25.88 -17.49
CA GLU A 95 -5.26 25.41 -16.11
C GLU A 95 -4.21 24.31 -15.91
N ILE A 96 -3.45 24.39 -14.81
CA ILE A 96 -2.39 23.42 -14.50
C ILE A 96 -2.59 22.86 -13.08
N LEU A 97 -2.49 21.54 -12.96
CA LEU A 97 -2.53 20.80 -11.70
C LEU A 97 -1.22 20.04 -11.51
N VAL A 98 -0.62 20.15 -10.34
CA VAL A 98 0.58 19.36 -9.99
C VAL A 98 0.23 18.39 -8.88
N MET A 99 0.48 17.10 -9.11
CA MET A 99 0.12 16.02 -8.19
C MET A 99 1.23 14.99 -8.05
N ASP A 100 1.03 14.01 -7.17
CA ASP A 100 1.94 12.87 -7.06
C ASP A 100 2.10 12.16 -8.41
N TYR A 101 3.36 11.87 -8.75
CA TYR A 101 3.68 10.97 -9.85
C TYR A 101 3.45 9.53 -9.38
N ILE A 102 2.66 8.77 -10.14
CA ILE A 102 2.44 7.34 -9.89
C ILE A 102 3.32 6.55 -10.83
N ASP A 103 4.33 5.88 -10.28
CA ASP A 103 5.19 4.97 -11.02
C ASP A 103 4.49 3.61 -11.11
N GLY A 104 3.96 3.29 -12.29
CA GLY A 104 3.13 2.11 -12.50
C GLY A 104 2.49 2.07 -13.88
N GLN A 105 1.57 1.13 -14.06
CA GLN A 105 0.80 0.98 -15.30
C GLN A 105 -0.69 1.20 -15.05
N THR A 106 -1.41 1.63 -16.09
CA THR A 106 -2.87 1.70 -16.00
C THR A 106 -3.48 0.30 -15.92
N LEU A 107 -4.64 0.19 -15.27
CA LEU A 107 -5.42 -1.04 -15.20
C LEU A 107 -5.82 -1.50 -16.61
N GLN A 108 -6.04 -0.55 -17.53
CA GLN A 108 -6.26 -0.83 -18.94
C GLN A 108 -5.10 -1.62 -19.57
N GLN A 109 -3.87 -1.16 -19.37
CA GLN A 109 -2.67 -1.83 -19.89
C GLN A 109 -2.47 -3.21 -19.24
N ALA A 110 -2.66 -3.30 -17.92
CA ALA A 110 -2.45 -4.53 -17.17
C ALA A 110 -3.39 -5.67 -17.65
N VAL A 111 -4.68 -5.37 -17.83
CA VAL A 111 -5.67 -6.38 -18.25
C VAL A 111 -5.49 -6.76 -19.72
N HIS A 112 -5.24 -5.78 -20.60
CA HIS A 112 -4.95 -6.09 -22.01
C HIS A 112 -3.69 -6.93 -22.19
N ALA A 113 -2.63 -6.66 -21.41
CA ALA A 113 -1.40 -7.45 -21.45
C ALA A 113 -1.64 -8.91 -20.99
N ARG A 114 -2.60 -9.11 -20.08
CA ARG A 114 -2.99 -10.43 -19.58
C ARG A 114 -3.83 -11.21 -20.58
N GLY A 115 -4.64 -10.52 -21.40
CA GLY A 115 -5.47 -11.12 -22.46
C GLY A 115 -6.61 -12.02 -21.98
N ARG A 116 -6.97 -11.97 -20.68
CA ARG A 116 -8.09 -12.71 -20.10
C ARG A 116 -8.72 -11.96 -18.92
N GLY A 117 -9.96 -12.32 -18.61
CA GLY A 117 -10.67 -11.86 -17.42
C GLY A 117 -9.90 -12.09 -16.13
N LEU A 118 -10.09 -11.17 -15.19
CA LEU A 118 -9.57 -11.32 -13.83
C LEU A 118 -10.45 -12.29 -13.05
N GLU A 119 -9.81 -13.11 -12.20
CA GLU A 119 -10.53 -14.00 -11.31
C GLU A 119 -11.34 -13.20 -10.28
N PRO A 120 -12.37 -13.79 -9.64
CA PRO A 120 -13.19 -13.10 -8.66
C PRO A 120 -12.40 -12.40 -7.55
N HIS A 121 -11.35 -13.06 -7.04
CA HIS A 121 -10.50 -12.50 -5.98
C HIS A 121 -9.67 -11.29 -6.43
N GLU A 122 -9.15 -11.30 -7.67
CA GLU A 122 -8.36 -10.20 -8.23
C GLU A 122 -9.25 -9.00 -8.55
N THR A 123 -10.42 -9.28 -9.13
CA THR A 123 -11.46 -8.28 -9.39
C THR A 123 -11.89 -7.62 -8.09
N ALA A 124 -12.13 -8.41 -7.04
CA ALA A 124 -12.49 -7.89 -5.72
C ALA A 124 -11.36 -7.07 -5.09
N ALA A 125 -10.10 -7.52 -5.15
CA ALA A 125 -8.96 -6.82 -4.57
C ALA A 125 -8.77 -5.41 -5.15
N ILE A 126 -8.96 -5.25 -6.45
CA ILE A 126 -8.92 -3.93 -7.13
C ILE A 126 -10.13 -3.10 -6.72
N SER A 127 -11.32 -3.69 -6.78
CA SER A 127 -12.58 -2.99 -6.56
C SER A 127 -12.73 -2.48 -5.13
N LEU A 128 -12.25 -3.23 -4.13
CA LEU A 128 -12.31 -2.83 -2.72
C LEU A 128 -11.41 -1.62 -2.41
N GLN A 129 -10.25 -1.52 -3.07
CA GLN A 129 -9.39 -0.33 -2.95
C GLN A 129 -10.07 0.91 -3.57
N LEU A 130 -10.73 0.73 -4.72
CA LEU A 130 -11.55 1.78 -5.33
C LEU A 130 -12.76 2.17 -4.47
N CYS A 131 -13.45 1.20 -3.87
CA CYS A 131 -14.51 1.47 -2.90
C CYS A 131 -14.00 2.34 -1.75
N SER A 132 -12.81 2.04 -1.19
CA SER A 132 -12.21 2.87 -0.13
C SER A 132 -12.00 4.31 -0.57
N ALA A 133 -11.46 4.52 -1.78
CA ALA A 133 -11.22 5.85 -2.35
C ALA A 133 -12.53 6.62 -2.59
N LEU A 134 -13.50 6.00 -3.25
CA LEU A 134 -14.77 6.62 -3.61
C LEU A 134 -15.61 6.92 -2.36
N SER A 135 -15.66 5.99 -1.41
CA SER A 135 -16.27 6.17 -0.10
C SER A 135 -15.66 7.36 0.66
N TYR A 136 -14.34 7.52 0.61
CA TYR A 136 -13.66 8.68 1.18
C TYR A 136 -14.07 10.01 0.50
N LEU A 137 -14.17 10.03 -0.84
CA LEU A 137 -14.61 11.21 -1.60
C LEU A 137 -16.08 11.57 -1.32
N HIS A 138 -16.96 10.58 -1.21
CA HIS A 138 -18.39 10.77 -0.94
C HIS A 138 -18.66 11.32 0.46
N ARG A 139 -17.76 11.11 1.42
CA ARG A 139 -17.84 11.65 2.79
C ARG A 139 -17.34 13.09 2.94
N GLN A 140 -16.75 13.68 1.89
CA GLN A 140 -16.32 15.07 1.95
C GLN A 140 -17.52 16.01 2.08
N GLN A 141 -17.27 17.25 2.51
CA GLN A 141 -18.32 18.25 2.69
C GLN A 141 -17.94 19.55 1.95
N PRO A 142 -18.56 19.83 0.79
CA PRO A 142 -19.58 19.01 0.09
C PRO A 142 -19.01 17.69 -0.48
N PRO A 143 -19.85 16.67 -0.73
CA PRO A 143 -19.41 15.42 -1.34
C PRO A 143 -18.72 15.63 -2.68
N VAL A 144 -17.64 14.88 -2.89
CA VAL A 144 -16.88 14.87 -4.15
C VAL A 144 -17.31 13.64 -4.95
N ILE A 145 -17.84 13.84 -6.16
CA ILE A 145 -18.27 12.76 -7.05
C ILE A 145 -17.24 12.64 -8.18
N HIS A 146 -16.68 11.45 -8.40
CA HIS A 146 -15.57 11.24 -9.34
C HIS A 146 -16.00 11.39 -10.82
N ARG A 147 -17.14 10.79 -11.20
CA ARG A 147 -17.83 10.92 -12.50
C ARG A 147 -17.11 10.36 -13.74
N ASP A 148 -15.84 9.97 -13.68
CA ASP A 148 -15.14 9.38 -14.84
C ASP A 148 -14.31 8.15 -14.45
N LEU A 149 -14.92 7.20 -13.74
CA LEU A 149 -14.25 5.95 -13.38
C LEU A 149 -14.15 5.04 -14.61
N LYS A 150 -12.91 4.74 -15.03
CA LYS A 150 -12.61 3.88 -16.18
C LYS A 150 -11.22 3.26 -16.06
N PRO A 151 -10.89 2.20 -16.82
CA PRO A 151 -9.61 1.49 -16.70
C PRO A 151 -8.36 2.37 -16.91
N SER A 152 -8.42 3.40 -17.76
CA SER A 152 -7.31 4.35 -17.96
C SER A 152 -7.13 5.36 -16.83
N ASN A 153 -8.14 5.55 -15.97
CA ASN A 153 -8.08 6.41 -14.79
C ASN A 153 -7.74 5.63 -13.52
N VAL A 154 -7.40 4.35 -13.64
CA VAL A 154 -6.95 3.52 -12.52
C VAL A 154 -5.54 3.07 -12.82
N MET A 155 -4.59 3.34 -11.94
CA MET A 155 -3.22 2.84 -12.04
C MET A 155 -2.93 1.82 -10.95
N ILE A 156 -2.08 0.86 -11.27
CA ILE A 156 -1.45 -0.05 -10.32
C ILE A 156 0.00 0.43 -10.20
N ASP A 157 0.38 0.91 -9.01
CA ASP A 157 1.76 1.32 -8.75
C ASP A 157 2.71 0.11 -8.68
N ARG A 158 4.02 0.35 -8.63
CA ARG A 158 5.02 -0.74 -8.51
C ARG A 158 4.73 -1.65 -7.33
N GLU A 159 4.15 -1.07 -6.27
CA GLU A 159 3.74 -1.75 -5.06
C GLU A 159 2.39 -2.48 -5.14
N GLY A 160 1.85 -2.66 -6.33
CA GLY A 160 0.60 -3.39 -6.55
C GLY A 160 -0.64 -2.67 -6.00
N ARG A 161 -0.50 -1.42 -5.53
CA ARG A 161 -1.63 -0.65 -4.98
C ARG A 161 -2.39 0.05 -6.09
N VAL A 162 -3.70 0.06 -5.93
CA VAL A 162 -4.59 0.78 -6.84
C VAL A 162 -4.57 2.27 -6.49
N ARG A 163 -4.37 3.09 -7.52
CA ARG A 163 -4.37 4.55 -7.45
C ARG A 163 -5.42 5.06 -8.44
N LEU A 164 -6.50 5.63 -7.92
CA LEU A 164 -7.52 6.30 -8.73
C LEU A 164 -6.98 7.67 -9.13
N ILE A 165 -6.64 7.81 -10.40
CA ILE A 165 -6.07 9.02 -10.99
C ILE A 165 -7.14 9.80 -11.75
N ASP A 166 -6.90 11.10 -11.93
CA ASP A 166 -7.77 12.04 -12.64
C ASP A 166 -9.02 12.55 -11.89
N PHE A 167 -8.82 13.60 -11.08
CA PHE A 167 -9.90 14.39 -10.48
C PHE A 167 -10.50 15.47 -11.40
N GLY A 168 -10.14 15.50 -12.69
CA GLY A 168 -10.46 16.61 -13.61
C GLY A 168 -11.96 16.84 -13.88
N ILE A 169 -12.82 15.96 -13.37
CA ILE A 169 -14.28 16.03 -13.49
C ILE A 169 -14.96 16.03 -12.09
N ALA A 170 -14.18 15.98 -11.02
CA ALA A 170 -14.66 15.91 -9.65
C ALA A 170 -15.26 17.25 -9.22
N ARG A 171 -16.53 17.48 -9.56
CA ARG A 171 -17.28 18.66 -9.13
C ARG A 171 -17.84 18.41 -7.74
N SER A 172 -17.80 19.47 -6.94
CA SER A 172 -18.62 19.55 -5.74
C SER A 172 -20.09 19.33 -6.12
N TYR A 173 -20.75 18.36 -5.48
CA TYR A 173 -22.20 18.20 -5.61
C TYR A 173 -22.88 19.50 -5.15
N LYS A 174 -23.64 20.16 -6.04
CA LYS A 174 -24.44 21.35 -5.69
C LYS A 174 -25.88 20.91 -5.36
N PRO A 175 -26.30 20.96 -4.08
CA PRO A 175 -27.68 20.65 -3.73
C PRO A 175 -28.63 21.64 -4.42
N GLY A 176 -29.59 21.14 -5.21
CA GLY A 176 -30.64 21.96 -5.84
C GLY A 176 -30.44 22.31 -7.33
N SER A 177 -29.38 21.85 -8.00
CA SER A 177 -29.23 22.02 -9.45
C SER A 177 -30.01 20.95 -10.22
N ARG A 178 -30.89 21.33 -11.17
CA ARG A 178 -31.71 20.39 -11.97
C ARG A 178 -30.95 19.58 -13.03
N SER A 179 -29.71 19.93 -13.33
CA SER A 179 -28.90 19.29 -14.39
C SER A 179 -27.41 19.52 -14.19
N ASP A 180 -26.58 18.61 -14.70
CA ASP A 180 -25.15 18.84 -14.86
C ASP A 180 -24.90 19.72 -16.11
N THR A 181 -23.95 20.65 -16.03
CA THR A 181 -23.78 21.73 -17.04
C THR A 181 -23.30 21.24 -18.42
N ARG A 182 -22.89 19.96 -18.56
CA ARG A 182 -22.50 19.27 -19.81
C ARG A 182 -22.66 17.75 -19.66
N ARG A 183 -22.80 17.01 -20.77
CA ARG A 183 -22.63 15.54 -20.79
C ARG A 183 -21.20 15.19 -20.37
N LEU A 184 -21.05 14.36 -19.36
CA LEU A 184 -19.77 13.97 -18.76
C LEU A 184 -19.62 12.44 -18.81
N GLY A 185 -18.39 11.94 -18.71
CA GLY A 185 -18.09 10.51 -18.67
C GLY A 185 -17.61 9.92 -20.00
N THR A 186 -17.04 8.72 -19.91
CA THR A 186 -16.50 7.97 -21.05
C THR A 186 -17.51 6.92 -21.53
N PRO A 187 -17.78 6.81 -22.85
CA PRO A 187 -18.69 5.79 -23.39
C PRO A 187 -18.37 4.38 -22.87
N GLY A 188 -19.42 3.62 -22.53
CA GLY A 188 -19.32 2.30 -21.92
C GLY A 188 -19.11 2.28 -20.39
N PHE A 189 -18.66 3.38 -19.78
CA PHE A 189 -18.49 3.49 -18.32
C PHE A 189 -19.37 4.56 -17.67
N ALA A 190 -19.83 5.54 -18.46
CA ALA A 190 -20.69 6.62 -17.99
C ALA A 190 -22.08 6.10 -17.55
N ALA A 191 -22.58 6.61 -16.43
CA ALA A 191 -23.93 6.30 -15.97
C ALA A 191 -25.00 6.97 -16.87
N PRO A 192 -26.21 6.40 -17.00
CA PRO A 192 -27.26 6.93 -17.87
C PRO A 192 -27.64 8.39 -17.58
N GLU A 193 -27.57 8.83 -16.32
CA GLU A 193 -27.79 10.22 -15.94
C GLU A 193 -26.70 11.16 -16.52
N GLN A 194 -25.47 10.69 -16.68
CA GLN A 194 -24.37 11.50 -17.23
C GLN A 194 -24.52 11.68 -18.75
N GLU A 195 -25.06 10.68 -19.45
CA GLU A 195 -25.36 10.74 -20.88
C GLU A 195 -26.57 11.62 -21.19
N SER A 196 -27.59 11.56 -20.33
CA SER A 196 -28.82 12.34 -20.47
C SER A 196 -28.72 13.77 -19.89
N GLY A 197 -27.63 14.10 -19.18
CA GLY A 197 -27.42 15.41 -18.55
C GLY A 197 -28.18 15.59 -17.23
N GLY A 198 -28.63 14.48 -16.62
CA GLY A 198 -29.19 14.44 -15.27
C GLY A 198 -28.17 14.82 -14.20
N GLN A 199 -28.64 14.94 -12.96
CA GLN A 199 -27.80 15.31 -11.82
C GLN A 199 -27.03 14.09 -11.30
N SER A 200 -25.71 14.15 -11.32
CA SER A 200 -24.85 13.11 -10.74
C SER A 200 -24.77 13.21 -9.21
N ASP A 201 -24.80 12.06 -8.52
CA ASP A 201 -24.52 11.91 -7.09
C ASP A 201 -23.58 10.72 -6.83
N SER A 202 -23.40 10.29 -5.57
CA SER A 202 -22.52 9.18 -5.21
C SER A 202 -22.85 7.88 -5.97
N ARG A 203 -24.11 7.68 -6.35
CA ARG A 203 -24.60 6.50 -7.06
C ARG A 203 -24.19 6.49 -8.53
N THR A 204 -23.77 7.63 -9.07
CA THR A 204 -23.12 7.73 -10.38
C THR A 204 -21.77 7.00 -10.36
N ASP A 205 -20.98 7.17 -9.30
CA ASP A 205 -19.71 6.45 -9.15
C ASP A 205 -19.92 4.94 -8.90
N ILE A 206 -21.05 4.55 -8.27
CA ILE A 206 -21.43 3.14 -8.07
C ILE A 206 -21.64 2.46 -9.44
N TYR A 207 -22.33 3.12 -10.35
CA TYR A 207 -22.49 2.64 -11.72
C TYR A 207 -21.14 2.52 -12.43
N GLY A 208 -20.30 3.56 -12.35
CA GLY A 208 -18.96 3.54 -12.94
C GLY A 208 -18.10 2.37 -12.43
N LEU A 209 -18.20 2.06 -11.14
CA LEU A 209 -17.49 0.93 -10.53
C LEU A 209 -18.06 -0.40 -11.01
N GLY A 210 -19.38 -0.52 -11.13
CA GLY A 210 -20.03 -1.70 -11.70
C GLY A 210 -19.58 -1.97 -13.14
N SER A 211 -19.53 -0.93 -13.97
CA SER A 211 -19.05 -1.03 -15.35
C SER A 211 -17.58 -1.43 -15.42
N LEU A 212 -16.75 -0.89 -14.53
CA LEU A 212 -15.34 -1.29 -14.41
C LEU A 212 -15.19 -2.76 -13.97
N ILE A 213 -15.95 -3.21 -12.98
CA ILE A 213 -15.95 -4.61 -12.51
C ILE A 213 -16.35 -5.55 -13.64
N ARG A 214 -17.43 -5.24 -14.36
CA ARG A 214 -17.85 -6.02 -15.53
C ARG A 214 -16.71 -6.10 -16.55
N TRP A 215 -16.07 -4.98 -16.88
CA TRP A 215 -14.94 -4.93 -17.81
C TRP A 215 -13.74 -5.77 -17.35
N LEU A 216 -13.44 -5.79 -16.04
CA LEU A 216 -12.38 -6.63 -15.46
C LEU A 216 -12.68 -8.12 -15.61
N MET A 217 -13.93 -8.53 -15.35
CA MET A 217 -14.37 -9.92 -15.47
C MET A 217 -14.32 -10.40 -16.93
N LEU A 218 -14.56 -9.51 -17.89
CA LEU A 218 -14.54 -9.80 -19.32
C LEU A 218 -13.16 -9.68 -19.97
N GLY A 219 -12.11 -9.39 -19.20
CA GLY A 219 -10.73 -9.39 -19.74
C GLY A 219 -10.43 -8.23 -20.67
N GLY A 220 -11.19 -7.15 -20.56
CA GLY A 220 -10.91 -5.92 -21.29
C GLY A 220 -11.80 -5.66 -22.50
N GLU A 221 -12.76 -6.53 -22.80
CA GLU A 221 -13.69 -6.32 -23.91
C GLU A 221 -14.63 -5.13 -23.64
N SER A 222 -14.80 -4.27 -24.65
CA SER A 222 -15.57 -3.03 -24.52
C SER A 222 -17.06 -3.32 -24.29
N PRO A 223 -17.74 -2.55 -23.42
CA PRO A 223 -19.18 -2.65 -23.19
C PRO A 223 -20.07 -2.44 -24.44
N ASP A 224 -19.50 -1.92 -25.54
CA ASP A 224 -20.21 -1.66 -26.81
C ASP A 224 -20.43 -2.92 -27.68
N GLY A 225 -19.92 -4.09 -27.23
CA GLY A 225 -20.32 -5.38 -27.77
C GLY A 225 -21.74 -5.74 -27.34
N LEU A 226 -22.72 -5.38 -28.18
CA LEU A 226 -24.04 -6.00 -28.37
C LEU A 226 -24.57 -6.83 -27.19
N HIS A 227 -25.48 -6.21 -26.43
CA HIS A 227 -26.45 -6.86 -25.54
C HIS A 227 -25.86 -7.81 -24.49
N ALA A 228 -25.85 -7.38 -23.22
CA ALA A 228 -25.63 -8.26 -22.06
C ALA A 228 -26.54 -9.52 -22.06
N GLU A 229 -27.59 -9.55 -22.89
CA GLU A 229 -28.48 -10.70 -23.11
C GLU A 229 -27.94 -11.74 -24.11
N SER A 230 -26.98 -11.40 -24.99
CA SER A 230 -26.54 -12.26 -26.09
C SER A 230 -25.48 -13.29 -25.70
N ALA A 231 -24.74 -13.07 -24.60
CA ALA A 231 -23.59 -13.89 -24.23
C ALA A 231 -23.90 -14.99 -23.19
N GLY A 232 -25.14 -15.12 -22.70
CA GLY A 232 -25.47 -16.07 -21.63
C GLY A 232 -24.69 -15.82 -20.32
N GLU A 233 -24.14 -14.62 -20.15
CA GLU A 233 -23.28 -14.23 -19.04
C GLU A 233 -24.09 -14.09 -17.75
N ARG A 234 -23.80 -14.96 -16.79
CA ARG A 234 -24.42 -14.90 -15.47
C ARG A 234 -23.62 -13.96 -14.57
N LEU A 235 -23.78 -12.66 -14.77
CA LEU A 235 -23.27 -11.65 -13.84
C LEU A 235 -23.90 -11.84 -12.45
N PRO A 236 -23.16 -11.61 -11.35
CA PRO A 236 -23.73 -11.78 -10.03
C PRO A 236 -24.81 -10.72 -9.76
N PRO A 237 -25.90 -11.04 -9.04
CA PRO A 237 -27.03 -10.11 -8.84
C PRO A 237 -26.65 -8.74 -8.27
N TRP A 238 -25.67 -8.68 -7.36
CA TRP A 238 -25.21 -7.41 -6.78
C TRP A 238 -24.59 -6.48 -7.83
N LEU A 239 -23.93 -7.04 -8.86
CA LEU A 239 -23.33 -6.26 -9.94
C LEU A 239 -24.42 -5.69 -10.85
N LEU A 240 -25.51 -6.43 -11.06
CA LEU A 240 -26.69 -5.94 -11.77
C LEU A 240 -27.32 -4.76 -11.03
N HIS A 241 -27.44 -4.84 -9.69
CA HIS A 241 -27.91 -3.70 -8.89
C HIS A 241 -27.01 -2.46 -9.04
N MET A 242 -25.69 -2.61 -9.11
CA MET A 242 -24.79 -1.47 -9.37
C MET A 242 -25.00 -0.83 -10.75
N LEU A 243 -25.40 -1.65 -11.74
CA LEU A 243 -25.60 -1.25 -13.13
C LEU A 243 -27.04 -0.82 -13.45
N GLU A 244 -27.91 -0.69 -12.45
CA GLU A 244 -29.29 -0.27 -12.67
C GLU A 244 -29.38 1.11 -13.33
N ARG A 245 -30.36 1.27 -14.23
CA ARG A 245 -30.48 2.52 -15.01
C ARG A 245 -30.88 3.70 -14.13
N ARG A 246 -31.74 3.46 -13.14
CA ARG A 246 -32.21 4.48 -12.21
C ARG A 246 -31.30 4.52 -10.98
N PRO A 247 -30.76 5.69 -10.59
CA PRO A 247 -29.89 5.78 -9.42
C PRO A 247 -30.52 5.24 -8.12
N GLU A 248 -31.82 5.43 -7.92
CA GLU A 248 -32.58 4.95 -6.76
C GLU A 248 -32.68 3.44 -6.63
N ASP A 249 -32.53 2.70 -7.74
CA ASP A 249 -32.56 1.23 -7.75
C ASP A 249 -31.17 0.62 -7.55
N ARG A 250 -30.11 1.45 -7.51
CA ARG A 250 -28.74 1.01 -7.25
C ARG A 250 -28.50 0.79 -5.76
N LEU A 251 -27.37 0.13 -5.45
CA LEU A 251 -26.85 0.10 -4.09
C LEU A 251 -26.72 1.55 -3.55
N PRO A 252 -27.11 1.83 -2.30
CA PRO A 252 -27.22 3.20 -1.81
C PRO A 252 -25.88 3.82 -1.42
N SER A 253 -24.81 3.04 -1.27
CA SER A 253 -23.49 3.52 -0.85
C SER A 253 -22.33 2.64 -1.33
N MET A 254 -21.11 3.21 -1.33
CA MET A 254 -19.89 2.47 -1.63
C MET A 254 -19.54 1.42 -0.57
N GLU A 255 -19.93 1.65 0.68
CA GLU A 255 -19.76 0.71 1.78
C GLU A 255 -20.58 -0.57 1.56
N GLU A 256 -21.79 -0.41 1.02
CA GLU A 256 -22.68 -1.51 0.65
C GLU A 256 -22.15 -2.27 -0.57
N ALA A 257 -21.72 -1.55 -1.61
CA ALA A 257 -21.03 -2.17 -2.75
C ALA A 257 -19.80 -2.98 -2.30
N ALA A 258 -18.98 -2.44 -1.39
CA ALA A 258 -17.83 -3.15 -0.84
C ALA A 258 -18.22 -4.41 -0.05
N ARG A 259 -19.39 -4.42 0.61
CA ARG A 259 -19.89 -5.59 1.34
C ARG A 259 -20.30 -6.71 0.39
N GLU A 260 -21.02 -6.37 -0.68
CA GLU A 260 -21.43 -7.33 -1.71
C GLU A 260 -20.21 -7.92 -2.44
N ILE A 261 -19.23 -7.07 -2.80
CA ILE A 261 -17.98 -7.50 -3.45
C ILE A 261 -17.20 -8.47 -2.55
N ARG A 262 -17.11 -8.20 -1.23
CA ARG A 262 -16.47 -9.12 -0.27
C ARG A 262 -17.20 -10.45 -0.17
N SER A 263 -18.53 -10.42 0.00
CA SER A 263 -19.37 -11.62 0.07
C SER A 263 -19.23 -12.50 -1.19
N TRP A 264 -19.16 -11.86 -2.36
CA TRP A 264 -18.93 -12.54 -3.62
C TRP A 264 -17.53 -13.19 -3.71
N ALA A 265 -16.49 -12.49 -3.28
CA ALA A 265 -15.14 -13.05 -3.24
C ALA A 265 -15.05 -14.26 -2.28
N ASP A 266 -15.67 -14.15 -1.11
CA ASP A 266 -15.70 -15.21 -0.10
C ASP A 266 -16.48 -16.45 -0.58
N SER A 267 -17.64 -16.25 -1.22
CA SER A 267 -18.47 -17.34 -1.75
C SER A 267 -17.85 -18.03 -2.96
N ALA A 268 -17.13 -17.30 -3.80
CA ALA A 268 -16.33 -17.89 -4.88
C ALA A 268 -15.16 -18.74 -4.35
N GLY A 269 -14.62 -18.41 -3.17
CA GLY A 269 -13.60 -19.19 -2.46
C GLY A 269 -14.15 -20.43 -1.73
N ALA A 270 -15.40 -20.39 -1.25
CA ALA A 270 -16.02 -21.45 -0.46
C ALA A 270 -16.49 -22.68 -1.27
N GLY A 271 -16.66 -22.55 -2.60
CA GLY A 271 -17.08 -23.65 -3.48
C GLY A 271 -16.07 -24.79 -3.67
N SER A 272 -14.85 -24.66 -3.13
CA SER A 272 -13.80 -25.68 -3.16
C SER A 272 -13.53 -26.32 -1.78
N ALA A 273 -14.37 -26.06 -0.78
CA ALA A 273 -14.18 -26.53 0.59
C ALA A 273 -15.34 -27.43 1.06
N ASP A 274 -15.29 -28.71 0.68
CA ASP A 274 -16.06 -29.73 1.41
C ASP A 274 -15.22 -30.26 2.59
N LYS A 275 -15.87 -30.29 3.76
CA LYS A 275 -15.50 -30.87 5.06
C LYS A 275 -14.36 -30.23 5.85
N GLY A 276 -14.76 -29.67 7.00
CA GLY A 276 -14.03 -29.91 8.24
C GLY A 276 -13.78 -28.71 9.15
N ARG A 277 -14.84 -28.07 9.66
CA ARG A 277 -14.73 -27.39 10.96
C ARG A 277 -14.90 -28.45 12.06
N ALA A 278 -13.80 -28.83 12.70
CA ALA A 278 -13.67 -29.08 14.14
C ALA A 278 -12.40 -29.92 14.43
N SER A 279 -11.38 -29.29 15.01
CA SER A 279 -10.71 -29.81 16.21
C SER A 279 -9.75 -28.76 16.75
N ALA A 280 -9.96 -28.39 18.00
CA ALA A 280 -8.93 -27.83 18.86
C ALA A 280 -7.74 -28.80 18.96
N PHE A 281 -6.53 -28.26 19.17
CA PHE A 281 -5.31 -28.96 19.60
C PHE A 281 -5.00 -30.32 18.93
N GLY A 282 -4.03 -30.33 18.02
CA GLY A 282 -3.50 -31.60 17.48
C GLY A 282 -2.31 -31.42 16.55
N LEU A 283 -1.13 -31.62 17.12
CA LEU A 283 0.18 -31.74 16.48
C LEU A 283 0.16 -32.75 15.32
N THR A 284 0.95 -32.50 14.28
CA THR A 284 2.06 -33.38 13.84
C THR A 284 2.71 -32.84 12.55
N GLY A 285 3.80 -32.11 12.72
CA GLY A 285 4.82 -31.88 11.71
C GLY A 285 6.13 -31.64 12.47
N GLY A 286 7.06 -32.59 12.41
CA GLY A 286 8.22 -32.66 13.31
C GLY A 286 9.05 -31.38 13.30
N ALA A 287 9.06 -30.65 14.42
CA ALA A 287 9.91 -29.49 14.63
C ALA A 287 11.28 -29.91 15.18
N LEU A 288 12.33 -29.25 14.71
CA LEU A 288 13.66 -29.35 15.30
C LEU A 288 13.71 -28.50 16.57
N SER A 289 14.02 -29.13 17.70
CA SER A 289 14.34 -28.45 18.96
C SER A 289 15.46 -27.42 18.73
N GLY A 290 15.26 -26.18 19.17
CA GLY A 290 16.27 -25.11 19.15
C GLY A 290 16.17 -24.08 18.02
N THR A 291 15.10 -24.07 17.22
CA THR A 291 14.90 -23.10 16.13
C THR A 291 14.29 -21.80 16.65
N VAL A 292 14.86 -20.63 16.31
CA VAL A 292 14.28 -19.32 16.68
C VAL A 292 13.40 -18.79 15.55
N SER A 293 12.13 -18.55 15.86
CA SER A 293 11.22 -17.81 14.97
C SER A 293 11.39 -16.31 15.20
N VAL A 294 11.70 -15.55 14.13
CA VAL A 294 11.80 -14.09 14.13
C VAL A 294 10.67 -13.54 13.27
N LEU A 295 9.85 -12.68 13.88
CA LEU A 295 8.68 -12.07 13.26
C LEU A 295 8.75 -10.55 13.43
N SER A 296 8.48 -9.79 12.37
CA SER A 296 8.15 -8.35 12.47
C SER A 296 6.63 -8.16 12.49
N LEU A 297 6.07 -7.38 13.41
CA LEU A 297 4.61 -7.13 13.45
C LEU A 297 4.13 -6.02 12.48
N SER A 298 5.01 -5.11 12.04
CA SER A 298 4.67 -4.09 11.04
C SER A 298 5.93 -3.59 10.31
N PRO A 299 5.79 -3.06 9.08
CA PRO A 299 6.90 -2.42 8.39
C PRO A 299 7.17 -1.02 8.97
N GLY A 300 8.44 -0.65 9.05
CA GLY A 300 8.90 0.68 9.50
C GLY A 300 9.95 0.65 10.60
N SER A 301 10.35 1.85 11.06
CA SER A 301 11.29 2.20 12.17
C SER A 301 12.68 1.56 12.23
N GLY A 302 12.93 0.55 11.41
CA GLY A 302 14.07 -0.34 11.52
C GLY A 302 13.71 -1.77 11.89
N ALA A 303 12.44 -2.17 12.09
CA ALA A 303 12.11 -3.56 12.44
C ALA A 303 12.26 -4.55 11.27
N THR A 304 11.85 -4.18 10.05
CA THR A 304 12.16 -4.96 8.83
C THR A 304 13.67 -5.18 8.73
N PHE A 305 14.44 -4.10 8.92
CA PHE A 305 15.89 -4.13 8.86
C PHE A 305 16.51 -4.97 9.97
N LEU A 306 16.10 -4.78 11.22
CA LEU A 306 16.60 -5.52 12.37
C LEU A 306 16.32 -7.01 12.22
N SER A 307 15.12 -7.37 11.74
CA SER A 307 14.72 -8.76 11.49
C SER A 307 15.60 -9.41 10.41
N LEU A 308 15.83 -8.71 9.29
CA LEU A 308 16.73 -9.17 8.22
C LEU A 308 18.18 -9.30 8.70
N MET A 309 18.70 -8.30 9.42
CA MET A 309 20.08 -8.31 9.91
C MET A 309 20.31 -9.36 11.00
N LEU A 310 19.33 -9.58 11.87
CA LEU A 310 19.37 -10.67 12.85
C LEU A 310 19.39 -12.03 12.14
N ALA A 311 18.52 -12.25 11.15
CA ALA A 311 18.51 -13.49 10.37
C ALA A 311 19.87 -13.75 9.69
N ARG A 312 20.49 -12.73 9.10
CA ARG A 312 21.84 -12.84 8.53
C ARG A 312 22.91 -13.15 9.58
N HIS A 313 22.80 -12.58 10.78
CA HIS A 313 23.71 -12.88 11.88
C HIS A 313 23.56 -14.34 12.34
N LEU A 314 22.32 -14.84 12.46
CA LEU A 314 22.02 -16.23 12.81
C LEU A 314 22.54 -17.20 11.73
N GLU A 315 22.42 -16.82 10.46
CA GLU A 315 22.98 -17.55 9.32
C GLU A 315 24.53 -17.63 9.39
N GLU A 316 25.21 -16.51 9.63
CA GLU A 316 26.67 -16.46 9.79
C GLU A 316 27.17 -17.27 11.00
N THR A 317 26.37 -17.37 12.07
CA THR A 317 26.71 -18.10 13.30
C THR A 317 26.25 -19.56 13.28
N GLY A 318 25.52 -19.99 12.23
CA GLY A 318 25.03 -21.36 12.07
C GLY A 318 23.88 -21.74 13.01
N LEU A 319 23.24 -20.75 13.63
CA LEU A 319 22.11 -20.94 14.53
C LEU A 319 20.83 -21.14 13.72
N PRO A 320 20.00 -22.16 14.04
CA PRO A 320 18.81 -22.41 13.27
C PRO A 320 17.74 -21.34 13.52
N PHE A 321 17.18 -20.79 12.45
CA PHE A 321 16.16 -19.75 12.52
C PHE A 321 15.09 -19.92 11.45
N GLN A 322 13.93 -19.35 11.75
CA GLN A 322 12.85 -19.12 10.82
C GLN A 322 12.51 -17.63 10.83
N LEU A 323 12.81 -16.92 9.74
CA LEU A 323 12.40 -15.53 9.57
C LEU A 323 11.05 -15.49 8.87
N ILE A 324 10.09 -14.75 9.41
CA ILE A 324 8.75 -14.61 8.84
C ILE A 324 8.52 -13.16 8.44
N GLU A 325 8.20 -12.94 7.16
CA GLU A 325 7.90 -11.63 6.62
C GLU A 325 6.58 -11.09 7.15
N ALA A 326 6.52 -9.77 7.38
CA ALA A 326 5.27 -9.11 7.73
C ALA A 326 4.47 -8.80 6.46
N PRO A 327 3.15 -9.06 6.40
CA PRO A 327 2.31 -8.60 5.30
C PRO A 327 2.36 -7.08 5.23
N GLY A 328 2.86 -6.57 4.10
CA GLY A 328 2.88 -5.16 3.73
C GLY A 328 2.23 -4.96 2.36
N GLY A 329 2.45 -3.79 1.76
CA GLY A 329 2.01 -3.54 0.38
C GLY A 329 2.68 -4.46 -0.65
N GLU A 330 3.91 -4.94 -0.36
CA GLU A 330 4.70 -5.82 -1.23
C GLU A 330 5.49 -6.86 -0.43
N PRO A 331 5.99 -7.93 -1.09
CA PRO A 331 7.07 -8.80 -0.59
C PRO A 331 8.44 -8.08 -0.49
N GLU A 332 8.63 -7.28 0.57
CA GLU A 332 9.87 -6.60 0.91
C GLU A 332 11.08 -7.55 0.97
N TYR A 333 10.94 -8.77 1.51
CA TYR A 333 12.09 -9.68 1.65
C TYR A 333 12.57 -10.21 0.31
N CYS A 334 11.67 -10.51 -0.63
CA CYS A 334 12.05 -10.93 -1.98
C CYS A 334 12.83 -9.82 -2.71
N ALA A 335 12.40 -8.57 -2.57
CA ALA A 335 13.09 -7.41 -3.12
C ALA A 335 14.46 -7.15 -2.45
N LEU A 336 14.55 -7.33 -1.14
CA LEU A 336 15.73 -6.99 -0.35
C LEU A 336 16.77 -8.12 -0.23
N ILE A 337 16.42 -9.38 -0.45
CA ILE A 337 17.37 -10.51 -0.39
C ILE A 337 18.15 -10.67 -1.71
N GLY A 338 17.65 -10.07 -2.81
CA GLY A 338 18.22 -10.14 -4.16
C GLY A 338 17.93 -11.49 -4.81
N SER A 339 17.14 -11.48 -5.89
CA SER A 339 16.50 -12.66 -6.52
C SER A 339 17.40 -13.91 -6.62
N PRO A 340 17.25 -14.90 -5.72
CA PRO A 340 17.36 -16.29 -6.13
C PRO A 340 16.14 -16.57 -7.03
N ALA A 341 16.23 -17.52 -7.95
CA ALA A 341 15.06 -17.96 -8.70
C ALA A 341 13.93 -18.29 -7.70
N LEU A 342 12.81 -17.54 -7.76
CA LEU A 342 11.67 -17.75 -6.89
C LEU A 342 11.15 -19.18 -7.09
N PRO A 343 10.99 -20.00 -6.03
CA PRO A 343 10.47 -21.36 -6.15
C PRO A 343 9.07 -21.35 -6.76
N THR A 344 8.82 -22.27 -7.68
CA THR A 344 7.59 -22.33 -8.48
C THR A 344 6.38 -22.92 -7.76
N ALA A 345 6.46 -23.33 -6.49
CA ALA A 345 5.34 -23.93 -5.75
C ALA A 345 5.30 -23.53 -4.25
N PRO A 346 4.11 -23.51 -3.60
CA PRO A 346 3.97 -23.32 -2.16
C PRO A 346 4.57 -24.49 -1.37
N ASP A 347 5.60 -24.23 -0.57
CA ASP A 347 6.14 -25.16 0.43
C ASP A 347 5.95 -24.57 1.83
N GLY A 348 4.73 -24.65 2.37
CA GLY A 348 4.42 -24.17 3.72
C GLY A 348 2.95 -24.31 4.11
N PRO A 349 2.62 -24.20 5.41
CA PRO A 349 1.25 -24.28 5.92
C PRO A 349 0.35 -23.09 5.51
N ASP A 350 0.92 -22.05 4.89
CA ASP A 350 0.18 -20.93 4.31
C ASP A 350 0.64 -20.64 2.88
N SER A 351 -0.33 -20.51 1.98
CA SER A 351 -0.12 -20.38 0.54
C SER A 351 0.40 -19.01 0.10
N ARG A 352 0.35 -17.99 0.96
CA ARG A 352 0.95 -16.66 0.71
C ARG A 352 2.45 -16.65 0.93
N TYR A 353 2.96 -17.56 1.76
CA TYR A 353 4.38 -17.64 2.05
C TYR A 353 5.05 -18.70 1.17
N ARG A 354 6.28 -18.40 0.78
CA ARG A 354 7.21 -19.34 0.17
C ARG A 354 8.39 -19.49 1.10
N ARG A 355 8.82 -20.73 1.28
CA ARG A 355 10.03 -21.02 2.01
C ARG A 355 11.24 -20.89 1.09
N LEU A 356 12.14 -19.98 1.42
CA LEU A 356 13.50 -19.96 0.87
C LEU A 356 14.47 -20.53 1.90
N GLY A 357 15.55 -21.15 1.41
CA GLY A 357 16.56 -21.77 2.25
C GLY A 357 16.19 -23.19 2.68
N GLY A 358 16.79 -23.64 3.78
CA GLY A 358 16.76 -25.03 4.21
C GLY A 358 16.12 -25.23 5.58
N VAL A 359 16.40 -26.39 6.16
CA VAL A 359 15.86 -26.80 7.45
C VAL A 359 16.41 -25.97 8.62
N ARG A 360 17.68 -25.52 8.55
CA ARG A 360 18.30 -24.67 9.58
C ARG A 360 18.08 -23.17 9.35
N ALA A 361 18.13 -22.68 8.12
CA ALA A 361 17.93 -21.28 7.80
C ALA A 361 16.71 -21.17 6.87
N SER A 362 15.56 -20.84 7.44
CA SER A 362 14.29 -20.80 6.74
C SER A 362 13.78 -19.37 6.64
N TRP A 363 13.53 -18.90 5.43
CA TRP A 363 12.96 -17.59 5.17
C TRP A 363 11.55 -17.79 4.63
N GLN A 364 10.54 -17.37 5.39
CA GLN A 364 9.15 -17.38 4.95
C GLN A 364 8.86 -16.01 4.32
N VAL A 365 8.99 -15.94 3.00
CA VAL A 365 8.81 -14.71 2.21
C VAL A 365 7.43 -14.68 1.58
N LEU A 366 6.86 -13.50 1.40
CA LEU A 366 5.60 -13.34 0.69
C LEU A 366 5.80 -13.63 -0.81
N HIS A 367 4.85 -14.33 -1.40
CA HIS A 367 4.80 -14.55 -2.84
C HIS A 367 4.23 -13.30 -3.53
N PRO A 368 4.79 -12.84 -4.67
CA PRO A 368 4.30 -11.68 -5.40
C PRO A 368 2.93 -11.89 -6.06
N GLU A 369 2.53 -13.14 -6.34
CA GLU A 369 1.15 -13.47 -6.76
C GLU A 369 0.33 -13.96 -5.55
N PRO A 370 -0.90 -13.47 -5.32
CA PRO A 370 -1.69 -13.89 -4.17
C PRO A 370 -2.25 -15.31 -4.35
N ALA A 371 -2.35 -16.06 -3.25
CA ALA A 371 -3.22 -17.24 -3.17
C ALA A 371 -4.65 -16.83 -2.77
N PRO A 372 -5.70 -17.61 -3.11
CA PRO A 372 -7.10 -17.24 -2.88
C PRO A 372 -7.44 -16.99 -1.39
N ALA A 373 -8.17 -15.91 -1.12
CA ALA A 373 -8.48 -15.46 0.24
C ALA A 373 -9.68 -16.20 0.84
N ALA A 374 -9.42 -17.32 1.51
CA ALA A 374 -10.17 -17.76 2.69
C ALA A 374 -9.19 -18.45 3.64
N ALA A 375 -8.15 -17.74 4.08
CA ALA A 375 -7.19 -18.27 5.03
C ALA A 375 -6.68 -17.16 5.95
N ASP A 376 -7.26 -17.10 7.14
CA ASP A 376 -6.67 -16.63 8.40
C ASP A 376 -5.96 -15.26 8.35
N GLN A 377 -6.56 -14.28 9.02
CA GLN A 377 -6.15 -12.88 9.00
C GLN A 377 -4.69 -12.67 9.41
N ASP A 378 -4.01 -13.67 10.00
CA ASP A 378 -2.55 -13.66 10.08
C ASP A 378 -1.92 -15.08 10.17
N ALA A 379 -1.71 -15.73 9.02
CA ALA A 379 -1.11 -17.07 8.99
C ALA A 379 0.38 -17.17 9.35
N ARG A 380 1.01 -16.04 9.68
CA ARG A 380 2.35 -16.02 10.30
C ARG A 380 2.34 -16.80 11.61
N PHE A 381 1.19 -16.94 12.24
CA PHE A 381 0.98 -17.69 13.47
C PHE A 381 1.13 -19.19 13.29
N ARG A 382 0.51 -19.75 12.24
CA ARG A 382 0.69 -21.16 11.88
C ARG A 382 2.13 -21.42 11.43
N LEU A 383 2.76 -20.46 10.76
CA LEU A 383 4.17 -20.55 10.39
C LEU A 383 5.10 -20.51 11.61
N MET A 384 4.84 -19.62 12.57
CA MET A 384 5.59 -19.53 13.83
C MET A 384 5.43 -20.80 14.66
N ALA A 385 4.19 -21.27 14.82
CA ALA A 385 3.89 -22.51 15.53
C ALA A 385 4.48 -23.75 14.84
N SER A 386 4.53 -23.76 13.50
CA SER A 386 5.16 -24.84 12.72
C SER A 386 6.69 -24.90 12.86
N GLY A 387 7.32 -23.79 13.28
CA GLY A 387 8.77 -23.74 13.57
C GLY A 387 9.15 -24.45 14.88
N GLY A 388 8.18 -24.70 15.77
CA GLY A 388 8.29 -25.48 17.00
C GLY A 388 9.39 -25.08 17.98
N GLY A 389 9.79 -23.81 18.01
CA GLY A 389 10.63 -23.23 19.06
C GLY A 389 9.92 -22.12 19.85
N GLU A 390 10.45 -21.80 21.03
CA GLU A 390 10.06 -20.59 21.76
C GLU A 390 10.39 -19.37 20.89
N GLY A 391 9.37 -18.70 20.32
CA GLY A 391 9.56 -17.63 19.35
C GLY A 391 10.04 -16.32 19.98
N ALA A 392 10.91 -15.59 19.26
CA ALA A 392 11.26 -14.21 19.57
C ALA A 392 10.49 -13.27 18.62
N VAL A 393 9.66 -12.40 19.17
CA VAL A 393 8.86 -11.48 18.36
C VAL A 393 9.51 -10.10 18.39
N ILE A 394 9.87 -9.60 17.21
CA ILE A 394 10.38 -8.24 17.03
C ILE A 394 9.20 -7.35 16.65
N VAL A 395 8.99 -6.29 17.41
CA VAL A 395 7.85 -5.41 17.25
C VAL A 395 8.32 -4.01 16.98
N ASP A 396 7.89 -3.49 15.83
CA ASP A 396 7.90 -2.06 15.58
C ASP A 396 6.67 -1.41 16.20
N TRP A 397 6.85 -0.79 17.35
CA TRP A 397 5.76 -0.05 17.99
C TRP A 397 5.54 1.35 17.39
N SER A 398 6.54 1.91 16.69
CA SER A 398 6.47 3.28 16.16
C SER A 398 5.72 3.38 14.81
N SER A 399 5.26 2.25 14.27
CA SER A 399 4.56 2.15 12.98
C SER A 399 3.06 1.88 13.14
N ARG A 400 2.30 1.93 12.03
CA ARG A 400 0.85 1.69 12.05
C ARG A 400 0.60 0.18 12.17
N TRP A 401 -0.22 -0.21 13.14
CA TRP A 401 -0.66 -1.59 13.30
C TRP A 401 -2.00 -1.73 12.62
N HIS A 402 -2.10 -2.65 11.66
CA HIS A 402 -3.34 -2.89 10.92
C HIS A 402 -4.47 -3.39 11.84
N GLU A 403 -4.15 -4.14 12.89
CA GLU A 403 -5.09 -4.63 13.91
C GLU A 403 -4.45 -4.57 15.31
N ALA A 404 -4.69 -3.47 16.04
CA ALA A 404 -4.01 -3.23 17.32
C ALA A 404 -4.31 -4.31 18.38
N ALA A 405 -5.53 -4.84 18.43
CA ALA A 405 -5.92 -5.87 19.40
C ALA A 405 -5.16 -7.20 19.18
N LEU A 406 -4.97 -7.61 17.92
CA LEU A 406 -4.21 -8.80 17.58
C LEU A 406 -2.73 -8.57 17.92
N ALA A 407 -2.13 -7.49 17.44
CA ALA A 407 -0.74 -7.17 17.76
C ALA A 407 -0.45 -7.11 19.29
N GLU A 408 -1.40 -6.61 20.10
CA GLU A 408 -1.34 -6.67 21.57
C GLU A 408 -1.40 -8.10 22.12
N GLU A 409 -2.31 -8.94 21.63
CA GLU A 409 -2.39 -10.36 22.02
C GLU A 409 -1.08 -11.11 21.74
N TRP A 410 -0.49 -10.92 20.57
CA TRP A 410 0.75 -11.59 20.16
C TRP A 410 1.96 -11.13 20.92
N ALA A 411 2.11 -9.80 21.00
CA ALA A 411 3.15 -9.24 21.81
C ALA A 411 2.96 -9.58 23.29
N SER A 412 1.75 -9.92 23.76
CA SER A 412 1.56 -10.40 25.13
C SER A 412 1.99 -11.86 25.35
N GLY A 413 1.92 -12.72 24.33
CA GLY A 413 2.21 -14.17 24.44
C GLY A 413 3.64 -14.61 24.07
N SER A 414 4.46 -13.73 23.49
CA SER A 414 5.82 -14.09 23.04
C SER A 414 6.84 -14.20 24.18
N GLY A 415 7.78 -15.14 24.05
CA GLY A 415 8.85 -15.37 25.05
C GLY A 415 9.84 -14.20 25.16
N LEU A 416 10.16 -13.55 24.05
CA LEU A 416 10.90 -12.29 24.01
C LEU A 416 10.20 -11.30 23.09
N LEU A 417 10.01 -10.07 23.58
CA LEU A 417 9.53 -8.94 22.81
C LEU A 417 10.69 -7.93 22.62
N VAL A 418 11.02 -7.59 21.37
CA VAL A 418 11.97 -6.50 21.05
C VAL A 418 11.19 -5.29 20.55
N VAL A 419 11.23 -4.17 21.29
CA VAL A 419 10.55 -2.92 20.91
C VAL A 419 11.53 -2.01 20.17
N CYS A 420 11.26 -1.74 18.88
CA CYS A 420 12.06 -0.82 18.07
C CYS A 420 11.65 0.64 18.32
N ALA A 421 12.59 1.46 18.77
CA ALA A 421 12.39 2.88 19.02
C ALA A 421 13.02 3.74 17.91
N ASP A 422 12.20 4.56 17.23
CA ASP A 422 12.66 5.51 16.21
C ASP A 422 13.01 6.87 16.86
N PRO A 423 14.11 7.53 16.46
CA PRO A 423 14.52 8.83 17.02
C PRO A 423 13.62 9.98 16.61
N ASN A 424 12.74 9.82 15.60
CA ASN A 424 11.81 10.86 15.19
C ASN A 424 10.61 10.98 16.15
N PRO A 425 10.47 12.09 16.92
CA PRO A 425 9.38 12.26 17.88
C PRO A 425 7.98 12.24 17.25
N ALA A 426 7.85 12.60 15.97
CA ALA A 426 6.57 12.57 15.25
C ALA A 426 6.00 11.14 15.12
N ARG A 427 6.83 10.10 15.30
CA ARG A 427 6.37 8.70 15.32
C ARG A 427 5.80 8.28 16.67
N TRP A 428 5.96 9.08 17.72
CA TRP A 428 5.54 8.81 19.10
C TRP A 428 4.28 9.60 19.48
N SER A 429 3.16 9.35 18.80
CA SER A 429 1.88 9.96 19.20
C SER A 429 1.43 9.48 20.58
N GLN A 430 0.65 10.32 21.29
CA GLN A 430 0.10 9.96 22.61
C GLN A 430 -0.67 8.63 22.58
N ALA A 431 -1.45 8.38 21.53
CA ALA A 431 -2.20 7.13 21.36
C ALA A 431 -1.26 5.91 21.27
N ARG A 432 -0.13 6.03 20.57
CA ARG A 432 0.87 4.95 20.46
C ARG A 432 1.56 4.71 21.80
N ILE A 433 1.96 5.77 22.50
CA ILE A 433 2.58 5.64 23.82
C ILE A 433 1.62 4.95 24.81
N ALA A 434 0.32 5.31 24.77
CA ALA A 434 -0.69 4.71 25.63
C ALA A 434 -0.88 3.20 25.37
N GLY A 435 -0.90 2.78 24.11
CA GLY A 435 -0.97 1.36 23.75
C GLY A 435 0.29 0.60 24.18
N LEU A 436 1.48 1.18 23.99
CA LEU A 436 2.74 0.54 24.39
C LEU A 436 2.76 0.26 25.89
N ASN A 437 2.40 1.27 26.68
CA ASN A 437 2.34 1.14 28.12
C ASN A 437 1.33 0.08 28.58
N ARG A 438 0.22 -0.11 27.84
CA ARG A 438 -0.73 -1.19 28.13
C ARG A 438 -0.10 -2.55 27.90
N LEU A 439 0.56 -2.75 26.76
CA LEU A 439 1.25 -4.00 26.43
C LEU A 439 2.36 -4.33 27.44
N LEU A 440 3.21 -3.34 27.77
CA LEU A 440 4.30 -3.53 28.71
C LEU A 440 3.79 -4.01 30.08
N ARG A 441 2.69 -3.44 30.57
CA ARG A 441 2.05 -3.90 31.82
C ARG A 441 1.54 -5.33 31.75
N ILE A 442 0.93 -5.73 30.63
CA ILE A 442 0.43 -7.10 30.45
C ILE A 442 1.59 -8.10 30.51
N ARG A 443 2.70 -7.78 29.83
CA ARG A 443 3.89 -8.63 29.80
C ARG A 443 4.61 -8.69 31.13
N GLU A 444 4.74 -7.56 31.81
CA GLU A 444 5.31 -7.48 33.14
C GLU A 444 4.52 -8.36 34.12
N ALA A 445 3.18 -8.27 34.10
CA ALA A 445 2.31 -9.12 34.91
C ALA A 445 2.44 -10.62 34.60
N ALA A 446 2.75 -10.97 33.35
CA ALA A 446 2.99 -12.34 32.91
C ALA A 446 4.43 -12.83 33.14
N GLY A 447 5.34 -11.98 33.64
CA GLY A 447 6.76 -12.30 33.83
C GLY A 447 7.52 -12.51 32.51
N LEU A 448 7.02 -11.94 31.40
CA LEU A 448 7.58 -12.14 30.07
C LEU A 448 8.59 -11.04 29.71
N ARG A 449 9.71 -11.44 29.12
CA ARG A 449 10.85 -10.55 28.89
C ARG A 449 10.60 -9.57 27.76
N THR A 450 10.85 -8.28 28.00
CA THR A 450 10.82 -7.23 26.97
C THR A 450 12.18 -6.54 26.91
N VAL A 451 12.63 -6.18 25.71
CA VAL A 451 13.89 -5.46 25.50
C VAL A 451 13.68 -4.32 24.51
N TRP A 452 14.41 -3.23 24.72
CA TRP A 452 14.34 -2.04 23.89
C TRP A 452 15.51 -1.97 22.91
N ALA A 453 15.21 -1.69 21.65
CA ALA A 453 16.19 -1.46 20.59
C ALA A 453 16.07 -0.01 20.10
N ALA A 454 17.12 0.79 20.31
CA ALA A 454 17.23 2.12 19.73
C ALA A 454 17.65 1.99 18.26
N CYS A 455 16.74 2.25 17.32
CA CYS A 455 16.96 2.06 15.89
C CYS A 455 17.37 3.36 15.20
N LYS A 456 18.21 3.28 14.16
CA LYS A 456 18.69 4.44 13.38
C LYS A 456 19.40 5.48 14.24
N ASP A 457 20.14 5.03 15.24
CA ASP A 457 20.79 5.91 16.19
C ASP A 457 21.97 6.66 15.55
N ALA A 458 21.85 7.97 15.43
CA ALA A 458 22.88 8.89 14.94
C ALA A 458 23.26 9.90 16.03
N PRO A 459 24.44 10.55 15.97
CA PRO A 459 24.71 11.68 16.83
C PRO A 459 23.77 12.86 16.50
N PHE A 460 22.89 13.24 17.43
CA PHE A 460 22.06 14.45 17.36
C PHE A 460 21.99 15.16 18.73
N PRO A 461 21.76 16.48 18.78
CA PRO A 461 21.89 17.28 20.01
C PRO A 461 21.01 16.77 21.16
N GLU A 462 19.79 16.31 20.87
CA GLU A 462 18.80 15.86 21.85
C GLU A 462 18.83 14.34 22.09
N ARG A 463 19.88 13.64 21.65
CA ARG A 463 19.95 12.16 21.75
C ARG A 463 19.81 11.64 23.18
N SER A 464 20.44 12.31 24.13
CA SER A 464 20.36 11.95 25.55
C SER A 464 18.94 12.11 26.10
N GLU A 465 18.22 13.14 25.65
CA GLU A 465 16.84 13.42 26.06
C GLU A 465 15.89 12.38 25.44
N TRP A 466 16.06 12.07 24.16
CA TRP A 466 15.33 11.00 23.48
C TRP A 466 15.50 9.64 24.19
N LEU A 467 16.74 9.26 24.52
CA LEU A 467 17.00 8.02 25.26
C LEU A 467 16.37 8.02 26.65
N ALA A 468 16.28 9.19 27.30
CA ALA A 468 15.63 9.33 28.59
C ALA A 468 14.09 9.26 28.53
N LEU A 469 13.48 9.44 27.35
CA LEU A 469 12.05 9.24 27.13
C LEU A 469 11.67 7.75 27.04
N LEU A 470 12.64 6.87 26.80
CA LEU A 470 12.37 5.43 26.74
C LEU A 470 12.08 4.91 28.16
N PRO A 471 11.01 4.11 28.35
CA PRO A 471 10.67 3.51 29.63
C PRO A 471 11.81 2.74 30.29
N GLU A 472 12.68 2.13 29.47
CA GLU A 472 13.90 1.49 29.90
C GLU A 472 15.06 1.86 28.98
N LYS A 473 16.28 1.78 29.51
CA LYS A 473 17.47 1.97 28.69
C LYS A 473 17.51 0.91 27.59
N PRO A 474 17.75 1.29 26.32
CA PRO A 474 17.80 0.34 25.23
C PRO A 474 18.90 -0.69 25.48
N ALA A 475 18.52 -1.96 25.41
CA ALA A 475 19.42 -3.10 25.55
C ALA A 475 20.35 -3.21 24.33
N ILE A 476 19.88 -2.72 23.17
CA ILE A 476 20.59 -2.76 21.90
C ILE A 476 20.46 -1.39 21.21
N VAL A 477 21.56 -0.96 20.58
CA VAL A 477 21.61 0.27 19.79
C VAL A 477 22.01 -0.09 18.37
N ILE A 478 21.11 0.14 17.42
CA ILE A 478 21.34 -0.07 16.00
C ILE A 478 21.77 1.26 15.39
N PRO A 479 23.01 1.38 14.89
CA PRO A 479 23.52 2.63 14.37
C PRO A 479 22.73 3.06 13.13
N TYR A 480 22.68 4.36 12.90
CA TYR A 480 22.34 4.89 11.58
C TYR A 480 23.38 4.39 10.56
N LEU A 481 22.88 3.84 9.46
CA LEU A 481 23.69 3.50 8.30
C LEU A 481 23.36 4.49 7.20
N GLU A 482 24.39 4.92 6.47
CA GLU A 482 24.19 5.78 5.30
C GLU A 482 23.42 5.02 4.21
N PRO A 483 22.62 5.70 3.36
CA PRO A 483 21.86 5.03 2.30
C PRO A 483 22.72 4.13 1.39
N SER A 484 23.96 4.50 1.12
CA SER A 484 24.90 3.69 0.35
C SER A 484 25.30 2.39 1.05
N GLU A 485 25.45 2.41 2.37
CA GLU A 485 25.70 1.21 3.20
C GLU A 485 24.45 0.33 3.25
N TRP A 486 23.26 0.93 3.38
CA TRP A 486 21.98 0.22 3.29
C TRP A 486 21.79 -0.54 1.98
N TYR A 487 22.01 0.13 0.84
CA TYR A 487 21.88 -0.50 -0.47
C TYR A 487 22.91 -1.63 -0.67
N ALA A 488 24.15 -1.44 -0.20
CA ALA A 488 25.16 -2.49 -0.30
C ALA A 488 24.80 -3.75 0.52
N LEU A 489 24.21 -3.56 1.70
CA LEU A 489 23.88 -4.66 2.62
C LEU A 489 22.65 -5.45 2.23
N LEU A 490 21.59 -4.78 1.77
CA LEU A 490 20.35 -5.44 1.40
C LEU A 490 20.41 -5.89 -0.06
N TRP A 491 20.54 -4.97 -1.01
CA TRP A 491 20.32 -5.25 -2.43
C TRP A 491 21.37 -6.14 -3.12
N ARG A 492 22.57 -6.31 -2.56
CA ARG A 492 23.62 -7.16 -3.16
C ARG A 492 23.78 -8.51 -2.48
N GLY A 493 22.93 -8.86 -1.51
CA GLY A 493 23.03 -10.13 -0.76
C GLY A 493 24.39 -10.30 -0.06
N MET A 494 25.07 -9.21 0.27
CA MET A 494 26.40 -9.24 0.86
C MET A 494 26.33 -9.67 2.34
N PRO A 495 27.36 -10.38 2.86
CA PRO A 495 27.43 -10.70 4.28
C PRO A 495 27.45 -9.43 5.13
N LEU A 496 27.17 -9.56 6.44
CA LEU A 496 27.19 -8.41 7.36
C LEU A 496 28.53 -7.67 7.22
N PRO A 497 28.54 -6.33 7.29
CA PRO A 497 29.73 -5.57 6.97
C PRO A 497 30.83 -5.94 7.98
N ARG A 498 32.03 -6.27 7.47
CA ARG A 498 33.19 -6.62 8.32
C ARG A 498 34.08 -5.42 8.64
N LYS A 499 33.99 -4.36 7.84
CA LYS A 499 34.76 -3.11 7.93
C LYS A 499 33.82 -1.94 7.63
N GLY A 500 34.12 -0.77 8.16
CA GLY A 500 33.27 0.43 8.04
C GLY A 500 32.98 1.05 9.40
N LYS A 501 32.56 2.32 9.42
CA LYS A 501 32.36 3.08 10.68
C LYS A 501 31.30 2.46 11.58
N SER A 502 30.21 1.95 10.99
CA SER A 502 29.07 1.40 11.74
C SER A 502 29.06 -0.14 11.83
N ALA A 503 30.00 -0.82 11.16
CA ALA A 503 30.01 -2.27 11.01
C ALA A 503 30.24 -3.04 12.33
N ALA A 504 31.22 -2.58 13.13
CA ALA A 504 31.52 -3.20 14.42
C ALA A 504 30.37 -3.02 15.41
N ALA A 505 29.79 -1.81 15.47
CA ALA A 505 28.65 -1.49 16.32
C ALA A 505 27.41 -2.32 15.95
N LEU A 506 27.10 -2.45 14.65
CA LEU A 506 25.99 -3.28 14.18
C LEU A 506 26.20 -4.76 14.55
N ARG A 507 27.38 -5.33 14.32
CA ARG A 507 27.67 -6.73 14.68
C ARG A 507 27.59 -6.97 16.20
N GLN A 508 28.09 -6.03 17.00
CA GLN A 508 27.99 -6.09 18.46
C GLN A 508 26.53 -6.07 18.92
N ALA A 509 25.71 -5.19 18.33
CA ALA A 509 24.29 -5.08 18.61
C ALA A 509 23.52 -6.36 18.26
N LEU A 510 23.79 -6.97 17.10
CA LEU A 510 23.17 -8.21 16.66
C LEU A 510 23.60 -9.41 17.52
N ALA A 511 24.87 -9.49 17.90
CA ALA A 511 25.36 -10.54 18.81
C ALA A 511 24.72 -10.44 20.20
N ALA A 512 24.57 -9.21 20.72
CA ALA A 512 23.87 -8.97 21.98
C ALA A 512 22.39 -9.40 21.88
N LEU A 513 21.71 -9.09 20.78
CA LEU A 513 20.33 -9.53 20.54
C LEU A 513 20.23 -11.05 20.45
N ALA A 514 21.12 -11.69 19.69
CA ALA A 514 21.12 -13.14 19.52
C ALA A 514 21.29 -13.89 20.84
N ALA A 515 22.12 -13.39 21.75
CA ALA A 515 22.31 -13.95 23.09
C ALA A 515 21.07 -13.84 24.01
N MET A 516 20.09 -12.99 23.66
CA MET A 516 18.86 -12.81 24.44
C MET A 516 17.72 -13.72 23.97
N LEU A 517 17.86 -14.35 22.80
CA LEU A 517 16.82 -15.16 22.18
C LEU A 517 16.56 -16.45 22.99
N PRO A 518 15.29 -16.81 23.24
CA PRO A 518 14.92 -18.03 23.94
C PRO A 518 15.30 -19.29 23.14
N GLY A 519 15.50 -20.42 23.84
CA GLY A 519 15.84 -21.71 23.21
C GLY A 519 17.29 -21.86 22.70
N LEU A 520 18.05 -20.78 22.58
CA LEU A 520 19.48 -20.81 22.24
C LEU A 520 20.33 -21.01 23.51
N LYS A 521 20.45 -22.26 23.97
CA LYS A 521 21.54 -22.62 24.88
C LYS A 521 22.80 -22.81 24.04
N THR A 522 23.82 -21.98 24.29
CA THR A 522 25.18 -22.09 23.73
C THR A 522 25.80 -23.45 23.97
#